data_AF-A0A925YV99-F1
#
_entry.id   AF-A0A925YV99-F1
#
_cell.length_a   1.000
_cell.length_b   1.000
_cell.length_c   1.000
_cell.angle_alpha   90.00
_cell.angle_beta   90.00
_cell.angle_gamma   90.00
#
_symmetry.space_group_name_H-M   'P 1'
#
loop_
_entity.id
_entity.type
_entity.pdbx_description
1 polymer ?
#
loop_
_entity_poly.entity_id
_entity_poly.type
_entity_poly.pdbx_seq_one_letter_code
_entity_poly.pdbx_strand_id
1 'polypeptide(L)'
;DGESIHLIAHGVLRDVHGQAPPDGSTAYELHYRFTPDAFVLTARCASPAVLHVPLVAPAGAPLVESEADVFMLQLPEARVRLVASAAPVSMSSTERVFNYVPGVQAAPFRFDLAPDLAVEVRLEILR
;
A
#
# COMPACT_ATOMS: atom_id res chain seq x y z
N ASP A 1 -15.73 -20.12 -5.44
CA ASP A 1 -14.38 -19.94 -6.01
C ASP A 1 -14.40 -18.74 -6.94
N GLY A 2 -14.15 -17.55 -6.39
CA GLY A 2 -14.22 -16.30 -7.14
C GLY A 2 -13.00 -16.12 -8.04
N GLU A 3 -13.19 -15.49 -9.20
CA GLU A 3 -12.11 -15.13 -10.10
C GLU A 3 -11.07 -14.26 -9.38
N SER A 4 -9.80 -14.67 -9.46
CA SER A 4 -8.68 -13.85 -9.00
C SER A 4 -8.09 -13.11 -10.17
N ILE A 5 -8.07 -11.78 -10.11
CA ILE A 5 -7.38 -10.94 -11.10
C ILE A 5 -5.93 -10.79 -10.65
N HIS A 6 -4.99 -11.08 -11.55
CA HIS A 6 -3.56 -10.90 -11.34
C HIS A 6 -3.04 -9.86 -12.32
N LEU A 7 -2.38 -8.82 -11.80
CA LEU A 7 -1.71 -7.81 -12.60
C LEU A 7 -0.26 -7.71 -12.16
N ILE A 8 0.66 -7.78 -13.13
CA ILE A 8 2.09 -7.60 -12.93
C ILE A 8 2.49 -6.31 -13.62
N ALA A 9 3.07 -5.38 -12.87
CA ALA A 9 3.61 -4.14 -13.38
C ALA A 9 5.12 -4.07 -13.18
N HIS A 10 5.83 -3.67 -14.23
CA HIS A 10 7.26 -3.41 -14.19
C HIS A 10 7.54 -1.96 -14.55
N GLY A 11 8.58 -1.38 -13.96
CA GLY A 11 8.99 -0.03 -14.30
C GLY A 11 10.38 0.31 -13.79
N VAL A 12 10.77 1.57 -14.02
CA VAL A 12 12.02 2.14 -13.54
C VAL A 12 11.73 3.36 -12.66
N LEU A 13 12.43 3.48 -11.53
CA LEU A 13 12.32 4.65 -10.66
C LEU A 13 13.01 5.87 -11.30
N ARG A 14 12.38 7.03 -11.12
CA ARG A 14 12.90 8.34 -11.49
C ARG A 14 12.75 9.30 -10.32
N ASP A 15 13.66 10.25 -10.19
CA ASP A 15 13.58 11.32 -9.19
C ASP A 15 12.55 12.40 -9.58
N VAL A 16 12.45 13.44 -8.74
CA VAL A 16 11.53 14.57 -8.96
C VAL A 16 11.85 15.40 -10.22
N HIS A 17 13.04 15.23 -10.80
CA HIS A 17 13.48 15.87 -12.04
C HIS A 17 13.39 14.93 -13.25
N GLY A 18 12.82 13.73 -13.07
CA GLY A 18 12.68 12.72 -14.12
C GLY A 18 13.97 11.97 -14.45
N GLN A 19 15.04 12.17 -13.68
CA GLN A 19 16.32 11.49 -13.87
C GLN A 19 16.32 10.13 -13.17
N ALA A 20 17.18 9.22 -13.63
CA ALA A 20 17.43 8.00 -12.87
C ALA A 20 18.11 8.36 -11.53
N PRO A 21 17.84 7.62 -10.45
CA PRO A 21 18.58 7.76 -9.19
C PRO A 21 20.11 7.71 -9.42
N PRO A 22 20.92 8.32 -8.53
CA PRO A 22 22.38 8.33 -8.66
C PRO A 22 23.01 6.94 -8.81
N ASP A 23 22.35 5.94 -8.24
CA ASP A 23 22.78 4.54 -8.25
C ASP A 23 22.32 3.77 -9.52
N GLY A 24 21.67 4.46 -10.48
CA GLY A 24 21.19 3.91 -11.75
C GLY A 24 19.68 3.67 -11.80
N SER A 25 19.19 3.14 -12.93
CA SER A 25 17.76 2.83 -13.09
C SER A 25 17.36 1.66 -12.19
N THR A 26 16.63 1.93 -11.13
CA THR A 26 16.11 0.88 -10.25
C THR A 26 14.85 0.28 -10.86
N ALA A 27 14.91 -1.00 -11.23
CA ALA A 27 13.73 -1.74 -11.65
C ALA A 27 12.87 -2.11 -10.44
N TYR A 28 11.55 -2.09 -10.64
CA TYR A 28 10.58 -2.59 -9.66
C TYR A 28 9.59 -3.55 -10.32
N GLU A 29 9.00 -4.39 -9.48
CA GLU A 29 7.93 -5.33 -9.82
C GLU A 29 6.81 -5.21 -8.78
N LEU A 30 5.58 -5.06 -9.25
CA LEU A 30 4.38 -5.01 -8.41
C LEU A 30 3.39 -6.08 -8.87
N HIS A 31 3.03 -6.99 -7.97
CA HIS A 31 2.03 -8.02 -8.20
C HIS A 31 0.77 -7.68 -7.42
N TYR A 32 -0.33 -7.48 -8.14
CA TYR A 32 -1.64 -7.20 -7.58
C TYR A 32 -2.49 -8.44 -7.72
N ARG A 33 -3.05 -8.92 -6.61
CA ARG A 33 -4.01 -10.02 -6.59
C ARG A 33 -5.29 -9.57 -5.90
N PHE A 34 -6.39 -9.64 -6.65
CA PHE A 34 -7.72 -9.31 -6.15
C PHE A 34 -8.51 -10.60 -5.92
N THR A 35 -9.21 -10.67 -4.79
CA THR A 35 -10.19 -11.71 -4.46
C THR A 35 -11.45 -11.03 -3.91
N PRO A 36 -12.58 -11.73 -3.79
CA PRO A 36 -13.82 -11.13 -3.26
C PRO A 36 -13.67 -10.48 -1.88
N ASP A 37 -12.78 -11.00 -1.03
CA ASP A 37 -12.65 -10.59 0.37
C ASP A 37 -11.27 -10.00 0.68
N ALA A 38 -10.35 -9.95 -0.27
CA ALA A 38 -9.01 -9.43 -0.02
C ALA A 38 -8.33 -8.88 -1.28
N PHE A 39 -7.46 -7.92 -1.03
CA PHE A 39 -6.47 -7.43 -1.97
C PHE A 39 -5.07 -7.72 -1.43
N VAL A 40 -4.19 -8.22 -2.29
CA VAL A 40 -2.78 -8.45 -1.97
C VAL A 40 -1.92 -7.71 -2.98
N LEU A 41 -1.01 -6.87 -2.48
CA LEU A 41 0.05 -6.23 -3.24
C LEU A 41 1.38 -6.80 -2.79
N THR A 42 2.12 -7.43 -3.70
CA THR A 42 3.53 -7.77 -3.47
C THR A 42 4.38 -6.77 -4.23
N ALA A 43 5.31 -6.11 -3.55
CA ALA A 43 6.24 -5.18 -4.15
C ALA A 43 7.68 -5.67 -3.97
N ARG A 44 8.47 -5.61 -5.04
CA ARG A 44 9.91 -5.88 -5.02
C ARG A 44 10.65 -4.79 -5.77
N CYS A 45 11.81 -4.40 -5.24
CA CYS A 45 12.65 -3.37 -5.82
C CYS A 45 14.12 -3.80 -5.77
N ALA A 46 14.88 -3.53 -6.83
CA ALA A 46 16.31 -3.91 -6.89
C ALA A 46 17.21 -3.02 -6.03
N SER A 47 16.70 -1.86 -5.57
CA SER A 47 17.42 -0.91 -4.72
C SER A 47 16.54 -0.48 -3.55
N PRO A 48 17.10 0.16 -2.51
CA PRO A 48 16.29 0.69 -1.42
C PRO A 48 15.26 1.69 -1.96
N ALA A 49 14.01 1.50 -1.58
CA ALA A 49 12.91 2.33 -2.05
C ALA A 49 11.84 2.48 -0.96
N VAL A 50 10.90 3.38 -1.19
CA VAL A 50 9.74 3.56 -0.32
C VAL A 50 8.48 3.29 -1.14
N LEU A 51 7.67 2.36 -0.66
CA LEU A 51 6.35 2.10 -1.21
C LEU A 51 5.32 2.92 -0.44
N HIS A 52 4.58 3.74 -1.16
CA HIS A 52 3.42 4.46 -0.64
C HIS A 52 2.13 3.77 -1.10
N VAL A 53 1.31 3.31 -0.15
CA VAL A 53 0.00 2.71 -0.42
C VAL A 53 -1.09 3.59 0.18
N PRO A 54 -1.74 4.46 -0.63
CA PRO A 54 -2.85 5.27 -0.14
C PRO A 54 -4.10 4.41 0.00
N LEU A 55 -4.62 4.27 1.22
CA LEU A 55 -5.93 3.66 1.46
C LEU A 55 -7.00 4.75 1.44
N VAL A 56 -7.79 4.79 0.36
CA VAL A 56 -8.86 5.77 0.17
C VAL A 56 -10.14 5.28 0.84
N ALA A 57 -10.73 6.12 1.70
CA ALA A 57 -11.93 5.81 2.46
C ALA A 57 -12.83 7.04 2.61
N PRO A 58 -14.10 6.88 3.02
CA PRO A 58 -14.95 8.00 3.40
C PRO A 58 -14.26 8.90 4.44
N ALA A 59 -14.46 10.21 4.30
CA ALA A 59 -13.93 11.18 5.25
C ALA A 59 -14.43 10.88 6.67
N GLY A 60 -13.53 10.94 7.65
CA GLY A 60 -13.86 10.62 9.04
C GLY A 60 -13.98 9.13 9.39
N ALA A 61 -13.86 8.21 8.43
CA ALA A 61 -13.84 6.76 8.71
C ALA A 61 -12.69 6.42 9.69
N PRO A 62 -12.94 5.86 10.89
CA PRO A 62 -11.91 5.63 11.88
C PRO A 62 -10.80 4.70 11.37
N LEU A 63 -9.54 5.10 11.57
CA LEU A 63 -8.37 4.26 11.35
C LEU A 63 -7.68 4.05 12.69
N VAL A 64 -7.56 2.79 13.10
CA VAL A 64 -7.03 2.41 14.40
C VAL A 64 -5.90 1.41 14.18
N GLU A 65 -4.75 1.65 14.80
CA GLU A 65 -3.72 0.61 14.93
C GLU A 65 -4.21 -0.40 15.97
N SER A 66 -4.53 -1.63 15.55
CA SER A 66 -5.07 -2.65 16.46
C SER A 66 -3.98 -3.40 17.21
N GLU A 67 -2.88 -3.66 16.51
CA GLU A 67 -1.69 -4.39 16.98
C GLU A 67 -0.49 -3.80 16.23
N ALA A 68 0.74 -4.11 16.68
CA ALA A 68 1.95 -3.69 15.98
C ALA A 68 1.88 -4.14 14.50
N ASP A 69 2.09 -3.18 13.58
CA ASP A 69 2.07 -3.40 12.13
C ASP A 69 0.71 -3.85 11.55
N VAL A 70 -0.38 -3.71 12.31
CA VAL A 70 -1.75 -4.02 11.86
C VAL A 70 -2.67 -2.82 12.04
N PHE A 71 -3.21 -2.34 10.92
CA PHE A 71 -4.12 -1.20 10.91
C PHE A 71 -5.53 -1.62 10.51
N MET A 72 -6.51 -1.09 11.22
CA MET A 72 -7.93 -1.37 11.04
C MET A 72 -8.66 -0.11 10.61
N LEU A 73 -9.20 -0.12 9.40
CA LEU A 73 -10.12 0.90 8.91
C LEU A 73 -11.57 0.45 9.14
N GLN A 74 -12.36 1.26 9.84
CA GLN A 74 -13.77 1.00 10.08
C GLN A 74 -14.62 1.72 9.03
N LEU A 75 -15.37 0.95 8.26
CA LEU A 75 -16.36 1.41 7.28
C LEU A 75 -17.78 1.13 7.81
N PRO A 76 -18.83 1.78 7.27
CA PRO A 76 -20.21 1.59 7.76
C PRO A 76 -20.70 0.13 7.76
N GLU A 77 -20.27 -0.67 6.78
CA GLU A 77 -20.74 -2.05 6.57
C GLU A 77 -19.61 -3.09 6.55
N ALA A 78 -18.37 -2.68 6.85
CA ALA A 78 -17.20 -3.55 6.78
C ALA A 78 -16.05 -3.02 7.64
N ARG A 79 -15.10 -3.89 7.93
CA ARG A 79 -13.78 -3.47 8.45
C ARG A 79 -12.72 -3.90 7.47
N VAL A 80 -11.74 -3.04 7.21
CA VAL A 80 -10.59 -3.36 6.36
C VAL A 80 -9.37 -3.50 7.26
N ARG A 81 -8.76 -4.68 7.23
CA ARG A 81 -7.51 -4.96 7.95
C ARG A 81 -6.35 -4.86 6.99
N LEU A 82 -5.41 -3.97 7.29
CA LEU A 82 -4.12 -3.85 6.60
C LEU A 82 -3.06 -4.59 7.41
N VAL A 83 -2.37 -5.52 6.76
CA VAL A 83 -1.22 -6.24 7.30
C VAL A 83 -0.08 -6.15 6.28
N ALA A 84 1.15 -5.97 6.73
CA ALA A 84 2.32 -6.17 5.89
C ALA A 84 3.21 -7.29 6.41
N SER A 85 3.80 -8.04 5.48
CA SER A 85 4.86 -8.99 5.80
C SER A 85 6.23 -8.34 5.60
N ALA A 86 7.18 -8.63 6.50
CA ALA A 86 8.61 -8.36 6.31
C ALA A 86 9.05 -6.89 6.28
N ALA A 87 8.14 -5.94 6.51
CA ALA A 87 8.48 -4.53 6.74
C ALA A 87 7.52 -3.93 7.79
N PRO A 88 8.03 -3.16 8.77
CA PRO A 88 7.18 -2.40 9.68
C PRO A 88 6.26 -1.46 8.91
N VAL A 89 5.02 -1.33 9.35
CA VAL A 89 4.04 -0.42 8.74
C VAL A 89 4.08 0.90 9.48
N SER A 90 4.33 1.97 8.75
CA SER A 90 4.23 3.32 9.30
C SER A 90 3.23 4.15 8.51
N MET A 91 2.56 5.08 9.20
CA MET A 91 1.85 6.15 8.51
C MET A 91 2.84 7.27 8.20
N SER A 92 2.93 7.72 6.95
CA SER A 92 3.86 8.79 6.58
C SER A 92 3.45 10.16 7.15
N SER A 93 2.21 10.29 7.62
CA SER A 93 1.67 11.44 8.34
C SER A 93 0.41 11.00 9.09
N THR A 94 0.12 11.63 10.23
CA THR A 94 -1.20 11.54 10.90
C THR A 94 -2.29 12.29 10.14
N GLU A 95 -1.90 13.17 9.21
CA GLU A 95 -2.82 13.94 8.39
C GLU A 95 -3.27 13.12 7.18
N ARG A 96 -4.59 13.00 7.03
CA ARG A 96 -5.18 12.38 5.85
C ARG A 96 -4.94 13.29 4.65
N VAL A 97 -4.37 12.73 3.59
CA VAL A 97 -4.20 13.48 2.34
C VAL A 97 -5.59 13.67 1.74
N PHE A 98 -5.96 14.93 1.52
CA PHE A 98 -7.17 15.29 0.80
C PHE A 98 -7.03 14.73 -0.62
N ASN A 99 -7.84 13.72 -0.95
CA ASN A 99 -8.02 13.36 -2.34
C ASN A 99 -8.93 14.45 -2.93
N TYR A 100 -8.65 14.98 -4.12
CA TYR A 100 -9.43 16.07 -4.75
C TYR A 100 -10.91 15.69 -5.05
N VAL A 101 -11.37 14.55 -4.55
CA VAL A 101 -12.72 14.03 -4.59
C VAL A 101 -13.41 14.35 -3.25
N PRO A 102 -14.46 15.19 -3.23
CA PRO A 102 -15.20 15.50 -2.02
C PRO A 102 -15.70 14.25 -1.30
N GLY A 103 -15.62 14.24 0.03
CA GLY A 103 -16.15 13.16 0.87
C GLY A 103 -15.24 11.95 1.05
N VAL A 104 -14.05 11.92 0.43
CA VAL A 104 -13.05 10.86 0.64
C VAL A 104 -11.70 11.42 1.08
N GLN A 105 -10.95 10.59 1.80
CA GLN A 105 -9.64 10.92 2.33
C GLN A 105 -8.72 9.69 2.19
N ALA A 106 -7.42 9.93 2.00
CA ALA A 106 -6.44 8.84 1.93
C ALA A 106 -5.61 8.76 3.22
N ALA A 107 -5.54 7.58 3.81
CA ALA A 107 -4.54 7.25 4.82
C ALA A 107 -3.23 6.84 4.10
N PRO A 108 -2.12 7.56 4.29
CA PRO A 108 -0.90 7.29 3.56
C PRO A 108 -0.04 6.26 4.32
N PHE A 109 -0.11 5.00 3.90
CA PHE A 109 0.79 3.97 4.43
C PHE A 109 2.12 3.99 3.70
N ARG A 110 3.18 3.79 4.49
CA ARG A 110 4.56 3.77 4.04
C ARG A 110 5.20 2.45 4.45
N PHE A 111 5.87 1.83 3.47
CA PHE A 111 6.67 0.62 3.66
C PHE A 111 8.06 0.87 3.06
N ASP A 112 9.10 0.66 3.85
CA ASP A 112 10.47 0.72 3.34
C ASP A 112 10.78 -0.63 2.66
N LEU A 113 11.26 -0.58 1.42
CA LEU A 113 11.64 -1.74 0.63
C LEU A 113 13.16 -1.91 0.73
N ALA A 114 13.60 -3.04 1.28
CA ALA A 114 14.99 -3.45 1.18
C ALA A 114 15.27 -4.06 -0.22
N PRO A 115 16.51 -3.95 -0.74
CA PRO A 115 16.87 -4.54 -2.02
C PRO A 115 16.50 -6.02 -2.10
N ASP A 116 15.80 -6.38 -3.17
CA ASP A 116 15.35 -7.74 -3.49
C ASP A 116 14.45 -8.43 -2.45
N LEU A 117 14.04 -7.73 -1.40
CA LEU A 117 13.04 -8.21 -0.45
C LEU A 117 11.65 -7.90 -0.97
N ALA A 118 10.79 -8.92 -0.98
CA ALA A 118 9.38 -8.74 -1.29
C ALA A 118 8.62 -8.29 -0.03
N VAL A 119 7.90 -7.18 -0.13
CA VAL A 119 6.91 -6.77 0.87
C VAL A 119 5.52 -7.15 0.36
N GLU A 120 4.80 -7.97 1.11
CA GLU A 120 3.38 -8.25 0.87
C GLU A 120 2.55 -7.31 1.74
N VAL A 121 1.67 -6.53 1.12
CA VAL A 121 0.63 -5.74 1.78
C VAL A 121 -0.70 -6.39 1.49
N ARG A 122 -1.43 -6.75 2.55
CA ARG A 122 -2.73 -7.40 2.46
C ARG A 122 -3.80 -6.50 3.06
N LEU A 123 -4.86 -6.28 2.29
CA LEU A 123 -6.11 -5.66 2.74
C LEU A 123 -7.19 -6.74 2.80
N GLU A 124 -7.70 -7.03 3.98
CA GLU A 124 -8.76 -8.03 4.21
C GLU A 124 -10.07 -7.33 4.56
N ILE A 125 -11.15 -7.69 3.86
CA ILE A 125 -12.50 -7.22 4.13
C ILE A 125 -13.13 -8.18 5.15
N LEU A 126 -13.37 -7.65 6.35
CA LEU A 126 -14.04 -8.36 7.42
C LEU A 126 -15.50 -7.90 7.47
N ARG A 127 -16.43 -8.81 7.18
CA ARG A 127 -17.87 -8.59 7.30
C ARG A 127 -18.38 -9.03 8.68
#